data_AF-A0A511UKN1-F1
#
_entry.id   AF-A0A511UKN1-F1
#
_cell.length_a   1.000
_cell.length_b   1.000
_cell.length_c   1.000
_cell.angle_alpha   90.00
_cell.angle_beta   90.00
_cell.angle_gamma   90.00
#
_symmetry.space_group_name_H-M   'P 1'
#
loop_
_entity.id
_entity.type
_entity.pdbx_description
1 polymer ?
#
loop_
_entity_poly.entity_id
_entity_poly.type
_entity_poly.pdbx_seq_one_letter_code
_entity_poly.pdbx_strand_id
1 'polypeptide(L)'
;MGIQVWFIVLGVGVMTLIVWDGKRRKLKQRASLMPDGSGEDIASFATSAAPVVIPPGEYRREGSRIGVATQIVGKVIADEPVLIKGLIEGTVIAPNHPITVTATGHVASYIEGSCVYIDGYVAGALRANTKATLLSRARIKGVIEAPRLECVAGAWLHADVARNASRKKIAMVS
;
A
#
# COMPACT_ATOMS: atom_id res chain seq x y z
N MET A 1 48.39 -30.38 0.41
CA MET A 1 47.43 -29.35 0.90
C MET A 1 46.72 -28.69 -0.29
N GLY A 2 45.86 -29.41 -1.03
CA GLY A 2 45.33 -28.90 -2.31
C GLY A 2 43.84 -29.11 -2.60
N ILE A 3 43.18 -30.07 -1.93
CA ILE A 3 41.78 -30.41 -2.27
C ILE A 3 40.75 -29.52 -1.55
N GLN A 4 41.06 -29.03 -0.35
CA GLN A 4 40.10 -28.22 0.43
C GLN A 4 39.88 -26.81 -0.13
N VAL A 5 40.91 -26.22 -0.76
CA VAL A 5 40.79 -24.91 -1.40
C VAL A 5 39.88 -24.98 -2.63
N TRP A 6 39.87 -26.12 -3.33
CA TRP A 6 39.08 -26.29 -4.54
C TRP A 6 37.57 -26.29 -4.26
N PHE A 7 37.13 -26.90 -3.17
CA PHE A 7 35.71 -26.90 -2.76
C PHE A 7 35.19 -25.50 -2.38
N ILE A 8 36.05 -24.64 -1.83
CA ILE A 8 35.68 -23.25 -1.49
C ILE A 8 35.46 -22.44 -2.78
N VAL A 9 36.34 -22.58 -3.77
CA VAL A 9 36.19 -21.90 -5.07
C VAL A 9 34.97 -22.43 -5.82
N LEU A 10 34.68 -23.73 -5.74
CA LEU A 10 33.49 -24.35 -6.35
C LEU A 10 32.20 -23.83 -5.70
N GLY A 11 32.17 -23.67 -4.37
CA GLY A 11 31.03 -23.12 -3.64
C GLY A 11 30.68 -21.68 -4.02
N VAL A 12 31.69 -20.81 -4.16
CA VAL A 12 31.48 -19.40 -4.57
C VAL A 12 31.05 -19.30 -6.04
N GLY A 13 31.56 -20.18 -6.91
CA GLY A 13 31.13 -20.29 -8.31
C GLY A 13 29.65 -20.67 -8.46
N VAL A 14 29.16 -21.62 -7.64
CA VAL A 14 27.74 -22.02 -7.67
C VAL A 14 26.83 -20.93 -7.11
N MET A 15 27.23 -20.25 -6.04
CA MET A 15 26.45 -19.16 -5.44
C MET A 15 26.27 -17.97 -6.40
N THR A 16 27.30 -17.64 -7.18
CA THR A 16 27.24 -16.58 -8.20
C THR A 16 26.41 -16.98 -9.43
N LEU A 17 26.38 -18.27 -9.80
CA LEU A 17 25.52 -18.80 -10.86
C LEU A 17 24.02 -18.72 -10.52
N ILE A 18 23.64 -18.96 -9.26
CA ILE A 18 22.24 -18.85 -8.79
C ILE A 18 21.76 -17.40 -8.79
N VAL A 19 22.61 -16.44 -8.40
CA VAL A 19 22.25 -15.01 -8.40
C VAL A 19 22.15 -14.46 -9.82
N TRP A 20 22.97 -14.93 -10.77
CA TRP A 20 22.89 -14.50 -12.18
C TRP A 20 21.61 -15.00 -12.88
N ASP A 21 21.14 -16.21 -12.56
CA ASP A 21 19.96 -16.80 -13.19
C ASP A 21 18.64 -16.05 -12.86
N GLY A 22 18.61 -15.27 -11.79
CA GLY A 22 17.47 -14.43 -11.40
C GLY A 22 17.13 -13.31 -12.39
N LYS A 23 18.10 -12.80 -13.15
CA LYS A 23 17.94 -11.57 -13.95
C LYS A 23 17.49 -11.81 -15.39
N ARG A 24 17.62 -13.02 -15.94
CA ARG A 24 17.29 -13.33 -17.35
C ARG A 24 15.81 -13.65 -17.62
N ARG A 25 15.00 -13.85 -16.58
CA ARG A 25 13.58 -14.26 -16.72
C ARG A 25 12.64 -13.09 -17.06
N LYS A 26 13.05 -11.84 -16.82
CA LYS A 26 12.14 -10.67 -16.92
C LYS A 26 12.10 -9.97 -18.27
N LEU A 27 12.93 -10.37 -19.24
CA LEU A 27 12.95 -9.76 -20.57
C LEU A 27 12.07 -10.47 -21.62
N LYS A 28 11.56 -11.68 -21.34
CA LYS A 28 10.91 -12.54 -22.36
C LYS A 28 9.38 -12.42 -22.47
N GLN A 29 8.74 -11.45 -21.81
CA GLN A 29 7.28 -11.22 -21.91
C GLN A 29 6.88 -9.96 -22.70
N ARG A 30 7.79 -9.34 -23.46
CA ARG A 30 7.50 -8.13 -24.25
C ARG A 30 7.57 -8.28 -25.77
N ALA A 31 7.49 -9.50 -26.31
CA ALA A 31 7.58 -9.68 -27.75
C ALA A 31 6.73 -10.87 -28.23
N SER A 32 5.44 -10.60 -28.50
CA SER A 32 4.60 -11.28 -29.50
C SER A 32 3.13 -10.90 -29.31
N LEU A 33 2.29 -10.60 -30.30
CA LEU A 33 2.37 -10.14 -31.69
C LEU A 33 0.87 -9.94 -32.09
N MET A 34 0.57 -8.92 -32.90
CA MET A 34 -0.76 -8.69 -33.52
C MET A 34 -1.08 -9.76 -34.58
N PRO A 35 -2.32 -9.87 -35.09
CA PRO A 35 -2.81 -9.08 -36.26
C PRO A 35 -4.31 -8.67 -36.14
N ASP A 36 -4.76 -7.51 -36.62
CA ASP A 36 -5.06 -7.03 -37.99
C ASP A 36 -6.43 -7.50 -38.54
N GLY A 37 -7.28 -6.55 -38.95
CA GLY A 37 -8.66 -6.81 -39.38
C GLY A 37 -9.52 -5.56 -39.61
N SER A 38 -9.25 -4.88 -40.74
CA SER A 38 -10.10 -4.06 -41.63
C SER A 38 -11.52 -3.63 -41.20
N GLY A 39 -11.80 -2.34 -41.40
CA GLY A 39 -13.16 -1.81 -41.56
C GLY A 39 -13.22 -0.29 -41.40
N GLU A 40 -12.70 0.44 -42.39
CA GLU A 40 -12.96 1.88 -42.56
C GLU A 40 -14.36 2.12 -43.15
N ASP A 41 -14.78 3.39 -43.15
CA ASP A 41 -16.02 4.00 -43.66
C ASP A 41 -17.14 4.07 -42.58
N ILE A 42 -17.72 5.22 -42.20
CA ILE A 42 -17.98 6.48 -42.90
C ILE A 42 -18.34 7.55 -41.85
N ALA A 43 -17.94 8.80 -42.11
CA ALA A 43 -18.23 9.99 -41.32
C ALA A 43 -19.73 10.31 -41.21
N SER A 44 -20.20 10.85 -40.07
CA SER A 44 -21.17 11.97 -40.06
C SER A 44 -21.43 12.56 -38.66
N PHE A 45 -21.14 13.85 -38.55
CA PHE A 45 -21.69 14.90 -37.69
C PHE A 45 -22.87 14.55 -36.75
N ALA A 46 -22.71 14.88 -35.45
CA ALA A 46 -23.66 15.71 -34.72
C ALA A 46 -23.09 16.18 -33.37
N THR A 47 -23.05 17.51 -33.20
CA THR A 47 -22.95 18.22 -31.94
C THR A 47 -23.99 17.70 -30.93
N SER A 48 -23.57 17.29 -29.73
CA SER A 48 -24.37 17.52 -28.53
C SER A 48 -23.53 17.33 -27.27
N ALA A 49 -23.54 18.35 -26.42
CA ALA A 49 -22.95 18.33 -25.10
C ALA A 49 -23.59 17.23 -24.23
N ALA A 50 -22.77 16.33 -23.69
CA ALA A 50 -23.14 15.46 -22.59
C ALA A 50 -22.17 15.68 -21.43
N PRO A 51 -22.65 15.85 -20.18
CA PRO A 51 -21.80 16.15 -19.04
C PRO A 51 -20.98 14.91 -18.64
N VAL A 52 -19.67 15.07 -18.64
CA VAL A 52 -18.67 14.50 -17.72
C VAL A 52 -19.15 13.29 -16.89
N VAL A 53 -18.90 12.08 -17.39
CA VAL A 53 -18.81 10.88 -16.54
C VAL A 53 -17.34 10.69 -16.17
N ILE A 54 -16.90 11.39 -15.12
CA ILE A 54 -15.65 11.03 -14.43
C ILE A 54 -15.96 9.72 -13.68
N PRO A 55 -15.21 8.62 -13.91
CA PRO A 55 -15.35 7.42 -13.11
C PRO A 55 -15.08 7.75 -11.63
N PRO A 56 -15.88 7.26 -10.67
CA PRO A 56 -15.67 7.54 -9.26
C PRO A 56 -14.41 6.79 -8.79
N GLY A 57 -13.34 7.52 -8.46
CA GLY A 57 -12.28 6.97 -7.63
C GLY A 57 -10.84 7.34 -7.95
N GLU A 58 -10.54 8.21 -8.91
CA GLU A 58 -9.24 8.86 -8.94
C GLU A 58 -9.37 10.20 -8.22
N TYR A 59 -9.33 10.16 -6.88
CA TYR A 59 -8.93 11.32 -6.11
C TYR A 59 -7.60 11.75 -6.70
N ARG A 60 -7.65 12.83 -7.48
CA ARG A 60 -6.52 13.60 -7.95
C ARG A 60 -5.47 13.56 -6.85
N ARG A 61 -4.31 12.99 -7.20
CA ARG A 61 -3.26 12.52 -6.28
C ARG A 61 -2.57 13.67 -5.58
N GLU A 62 -3.33 14.42 -4.80
CA GLU A 62 -2.89 15.54 -3.98
C GLU A 62 -2.80 15.00 -2.55
N GLY A 63 -1.60 15.03 -2.01
CA GLY A 63 -1.27 14.40 -0.75
C GLY A 63 0.21 14.06 -0.65
N SER A 64 0.67 13.81 0.57
CA SER A 64 2.05 13.46 0.87
C SER A 64 2.37 12.05 0.39
N ARG A 65 3.50 11.89 -0.33
CA ARG A 65 3.92 10.58 -0.85
C ARG A 65 5.34 10.27 -0.38
N ILE A 66 5.45 9.22 0.42
CA ILE A 66 6.73 8.73 0.93
C ILE A 66 7.20 7.62 -0.02
N GLY A 67 8.40 7.81 -0.58
CA GLY A 67 9.00 6.91 -1.56
C GLY A 67 9.41 5.56 -0.98
N VAL A 68 9.58 4.57 -1.86
CA VAL A 68 10.01 3.20 -1.46
C VAL A 68 11.42 3.17 -0.85
N ALA A 69 12.30 4.08 -1.25
CA ALA A 69 13.67 4.20 -0.76
C ALA A 69 13.83 5.28 0.31
N THR A 70 12.73 5.66 0.97
CA THR A 70 12.72 6.70 2.00
C THR A 70 12.53 6.03 3.37
N GLN A 71 13.41 6.33 4.31
CA GLN A 71 13.29 5.97 5.72
C GLN A 71 13.08 7.24 6.54
N ILE A 72 12.04 7.25 7.38
CA ILE A 72 11.73 8.36 8.28
C ILE A 72 11.84 7.85 9.71
N VAL A 73 12.60 8.53 10.55
CA VAL A 73 12.70 8.24 11.98
C VAL A 73 12.18 9.45 12.76
N GLY A 74 11.14 9.27 13.57
CA GLY A 74 10.56 10.36 14.36
C GLY A 74 9.05 10.54 14.18
N LYS A 75 8.58 11.79 14.11
CA LYS A 75 7.14 12.13 14.08
C LYS A 75 6.76 12.81 12.77
N VAL A 76 5.75 12.29 12.09
CA VAL A 76 5.15 12.85 10.88
C VAL A 76 3.73 13.31 11.21
N ILE A 77 3.45 14.59 10.95
CA ILE A 77 2.11 15.17 11.09
C ILE A 77 1.70 15.68 9.72
N ALA A 78 0.53 15.26 9.25
CA ALA A 78 0.01 15.64 7.96
C ALA A 78 -1.46 16.03 8.05
N ASP A 79 -1.77 17.21 7.51
CA ASP A 79 -3.14 17.68 7.29
C ASP A 79 -3.56 17.44 5.83
N GLU A 80 -3.11 16.32 5.27
CA GLU A 80 -3.43 15.89 3.92
C GLU A 80 -3.41 14.35 3.83
N PRO A 81 -3.95 13.74 2.76
CA PRO A 81 -3.83 12.30 2.52
C PRO A 81 -2.36 11.86 2.46
N VAL A 82 -2.00 10.77 3.14
CA VAL A 82 -0.61 10.27 3.18
C VAL A 82 -0.52 8.89 2.54
N LEU A 83 0.38 8.74 1.57
CA LEU A 83 0.73 7.47 0.94
C LEU A 83 2.13 7.03 1.38
N ILE A 84 2.20 5.93 2.09
CA ILE A 84 3.44 5.38 2.65
C ILE A 84 3.87 4.17 1.82
N LYS A 85 5.01 4.29 1.12
CA LYS A 85 5.64 3.18 0.40
C LYS A 85 6.97 2.75 0.99
N GLY A 86 7.56 3.56 1.85
CA GLY A 86 8.87 3.34 2.48
C GLY A 86 8.78 2.85 3.92
N LEU A 87 9.84 3.09 4.68
CA LEU A 87 9.97 2.70 6.08
C LEU A 87 9.76 3.92 6.99
N ILE A 88 8.91 3.77 8.01
CA ILE A 88 8.69 4.78 9.04
C ILE A 88 8.90 4.13 10.40
N GLU A 89 9.87 4.65 11.13
CA GLU A 89 10.16 4.30 12.51
C GLU A 89 9.71 5.46 13.41
N GLY A 90 8.46 5.39 13.86
CA GLY A 90 7.89 6.39 14.75
C GLY A 90 6.41 6.66 14.50
N THR A 91 6.01 7.91 14.70
CA THR A 91 4.59 8.27 14.86
C THR A 91 4.08 8.98 13.61
N VAL A 92 3.01 8.49 13.00
CA VAL A 92 2.33 9.14 11.87
C VAL A 92 0.94 9.61 12.31
N ILE A 93 0.65 10.90 12.15
CA ILE A 93 -0.59 11.53 12.63
C ILE A 93 -1.24 12.29 11.47
N ALA A 94 -2.41 11.84 11.04
CA ALA A 94 -3.27 12.50 10.07
C ALA A 94 -4.76 12.35 10.46
N PRO A 95 -5.21 12.98 11.57
CA PRO A 95 -6.46 12.63 12.26
C PRO A 95 -7.72 12.84 11.41
N ASN A 96 -7.67 13.78 10.47
CA ASN A 96 -8.78 14.17 9.59
C ASN A 96 -8.66 13.60 8.17
N HIS A 97 -7.55 12.92 7.85
CA HIS A 97 -7.21 12.51 6.49
C HIS A 97 -6.98 11.00 6.37
N PRO A 98 -7.10 10.44 5.16
CA PRO A 98 -6.83 9.03 4.94
C PRO A 98 -5.32 8.76 4.88
N ILE A 99 -4.91 7.64 5.49
CA ILE A 99 -3.54 7.12 5.42
C ILE A 99 -3.56 5.80 4.68
N THR A 100 -2.67 5.65 3.69
CA THR A 100 -2.53 4.41 2.92
C THR A 100 -1.11 3.87 3.05
N VAL A 101 -0.97 2.68 3.64
CA VAL A 101 0.28 1.92 3.69
C VAL A 101 0.27 0.92 2.54
N THR A 102 1.20 1.06 1.61
CA THR A 102 1.32 0.17 0.43
C THR A 102 1.98 -1.16 0.83
N ALA A 103 1.94 -2.19 -0.01
CA ALA A 103 2.63 -3.48 0.23
C ALA A 103 4.11 -3.38 0.61
N THR A 104 4.83 -2.37 0.11
CA THR A 104 6.25 -2.12 0.47
C THR A 104 6.41 -1.24 1.70
N GLY A 105 5.30 -0.69 2.22
CA GLY A 105 5.29 0.20 3.35
C GLY A 105 5.47 -0.55 4.66
N HIS A 106 6.37 -0.05 5.49
CA HIS A 106 6.64 -0.56 6.82
C HIS A 106 6.48 0.59 7.81
N VAL A 107 5.61 0.43 8.80
CA VAL A 107 5.41 1.44 9.84
C VAL A 107 5.52 0.79 11.21
N ALA A 108 6.40 1.34 12.04
CA ALA A 108 6.63 0.90 13.40
C ALA A 108 6.29 2.01 14.39
N SER A 109 5.72 1.67 15.54
CA SER A 109 5.32 2.54 16.67
C SER A 109 3.84 2.95 16.68
N TYR A 110 3.42 4.02 16.00
CA TYR A 110 2.06 4.55 16.13
C TYR A 110 1.52 5.18 14.85
N ILE A 111 0.27 4.88 14.50
CA ILE A 111 -0.45 5.47 13.37
C ILE A 111 -1.78 6.00 13.85
N GLU A 112 -2.11 7.24 13.52
CA GLU A 112 -3.43 7.83 13.75
C GLU A 112 -3.97 8.46 12.48
N GLY A 113 -5.12 7.99 12.00
CA GLY A 113 -5.76 8.47 10.79
C GLY A 113 -7.28 8.48 10.85
N SER A 114 -7.95 9.22 9.97
CA SER A 114 -9.42 9.12 9.86
C SER A 114 -9.82 7.77 9.24
N CYS A 115 -9.30 7.50 8.04
CA CYS A 115 -9.46 6.23 7.33
C CYS A 115 -8.08 5.63 7.06
N VAL A 116 -7.82 4.43 7.56
CA VAL A 116 -6.51 3.79 7.41
C VAL A 116 -6.63 2.57 6.49
N TYR A 117 -5.88 2.55 5.40
CA TYR A 117 -5.79 1.44 4.45
C TYR A 117 -4.41 0.80 4.55
N ILE A 118 -4.34 -0.51 4.78
CA ILE A 118 -3.08 -1.21 5.00
C ILE A 118 -2.96 -2.36 4.03
N ASP A 119 -1.93 -2.33 3.20
CA ASP A 119 -1.51 -3.41 2.31
C ASP A 119 -0.13 -3.97 2.70
N GLY A 120 0.58 -3.30 3.61
CA GLY A 120 1.94 -3.63 4.04
C GLY A 120 2.04 -4.14 5.47
N TYR A 121 3.15 -3.82 6.13
CA TYR A 121 3.45 -4.25 7.49
C TYR A 121 3.32 -3.11 8.49
N VAL A 122 2.57 -3.34 9.56
CA VAL A 122 2.42 -2.38 10.66
C VAL A 122 2.69 -3.08 11.99
N ALA A 123 3.59 -2.52 12.78
CA ALA A 123 3.90 -3.01 14.12
C ALA A 123 3.75 -1.90 15.16
N GLY A 124 2.82 -2.05 16.09
CA GLY A 124 2.56 -1.08 17.15
C GLY A 124 1.07 -0.80 17.33
N ALA A 125 0.74 0.45 17.66
CA ALA A 125 -0.63 0.88 17.88
C ALA A 125 -1.19 1.59 16.64
N LEU A 126 -2.37 1.16 16.19
CA LEU A 126 -3.11 1.78 15.10
C LEU A 126 -4.40 2.36 15.62
N ARG A 127 -4.61 3.65 15.37
CA ARG A 127 -5.83 4.36 15.72
C ARG A 127 -6.51 4.90 14.47
N ALA A 128 -7.70 4.40 14.18
CA ALA A 128 -8.54 4.88 13.08
C ALA A 128 -9.81 5.53 13.64
N ASN A 129 -10.04 6.80 13.32
CA ASN A 129 -11.21 7.52 13.84
C ASN A 129 -12.53 7.09 13.17
N THR A 130 -12.48 6.67 11.90
CA THR A 130 -13.67 6.31 11.13
C THR A 130 -13.67 4.84 10.71
N LYS A 131 -12.58 4.39 10.06
CA LYS A 131 -12.51 3.05 9.47
C LYS A 131 -11.06 2.60 9.29
N ALA A 132 -10.78 1.36 9.64
CA ALA A 132 -9.55 0.67 9.28
C ALA A 132 -9.86 -0.45 8.28
N THR A 133 -9.10 -0.50 7.17
CA THR A 133 -9.25 -1.49 6.10
C THR A 133 -7.92 -2.23 5.94
N LEU A 134 -7.92 -3.51 6.23
CA LEU A 134 -6.82 -4.43 5.96
C LEU A 134 -7.00 -5.07 4.58
N LEU A 135 -6.06 -4.81 3.67
CA LEU A 135 -6.00 -5.39 2.34
C LEU A 135 -5.36 -6.79 2.38
N SER A 136 -5.40 -7.51 1.26
CA SER A 136 -4.99 -8.92 1.17
C SER A 136 -3.56 -9.24 1.60
N ARG A 137 -2.63 -8.27 1.63
CA ARG A 137 -1.23 -8.48 2.06
C ARG A 137 -0.92 -7.84 3.41
N ALA A 138 -1.92 -7.27 4.06
CA ALA A 138 -1.74 -6.58 5.33
C ALA A 138 -1.23 -7.55 6.40
N ARG A 139 -0.20 -7.12 7.13
CA ARG A 139 0.32 -7.82 8.32
C ARG A 139 0.40 -6.84 9.47
N ILE A 140 -0.50 -6.99 10.45
CA ILE A 140 -0.52 -6.11 11.62
C ILE A 140 -0.18 -6.89 12.88
N LYS A 141 0.70 -6.30 13.70
CA LYS A 141 1.04 -6.78 15.03
C LYS A 141 0.89 -5.65 16.05
N GLY A 142 0.14 -5.86 17.12
CA GLY A 142 0.04 -4.89 18.23
C GLY A 142 -1.39 -4.62 18.68
N VAL A 143 -1.81 -3.35 18.68
CA VAL A 143 -3.15 -2.93 19.14
C VAL A 143 -3.84 -2.11 18.07
N ILE A 144 -5.13 -2.36 17.84
CA ILE A 144 -5.96 -1.66 16.86
C ILE A 144 -7.15 -1.04 17.57
N GLU A 145 -7.26 0.28 17.46
CA GLU A 145 -8.41 1.06 17.88
C GLU A 145 -9.15 1.56 16.64
N ALA A 146 -10.32 1.00 16.36
CA ALA A 146 -11.16 1.47 15.25
C ALA A 146 -12.65 1.24 15.54
N PRO A 147 -13.56 2.16 15.17
CA PRO A 147 -15.00 1.91 15.30
C PRO A 147 -15.52 0.95 14.23
N ARG A 148 -14.88 0.92 13.05
CA ARG A 148 -15.15 -0.02 11.95
C ARG A 148 -13.84 -0.63 11.46
N LEU A 149 -13.80 -1.96 11.39
CA LEU A 149 -12.67 -2.74 10.89
C LEU A 149 -13.15 -3.62 9.74
N GLU A 150 -12.51 -3.51 8.58
CA GLU A 150 -12.74 -4.37 7.43
C GLU A 150 -11.47 -5.15 7.09
N CYS A 151 -11.61 -6.45 6.89
CA CYS A 151 -10.51 -7.33 6.55
C CYS A 151 -10.80 -8.03 5.22
N VAL A 152 -9.95 -7.79 4.23
CA VAL A 152 -10.00 -8.51 2.96
C VAL A 152 -9.35 -9.88 3.11
N ALA A 153 -9.85 -10.86 2.35
CA ALA A 153 -9.26 -12.20 2.31
C ALA A 153 -7.74 -12.13 2.02
N GLY A 154 -6.95 -12.81 2.87
CA GLY A 154 -5.49 -12.83 2.84
C GLY A 154 -4.82 -11.96 3.90
N ALA A 155 -5.53 -11.00 4.50
CA ALA A 155 -4.98 -10.18 5.58
C ALA A 155 -4.62 -11.02 6.82
N TRP A 156 -3.46 -10.75 7.42
CA TRP A 156 -3.02 -11.39 8.66
C TRP A 156 -3.03 -10.38 9.81
N LEU A 157 -3.88 -10.65 10.80
CA LEU A 157 -4.11 -9.79 11.95
C LEU A 157 -3.71 -10.51 13.23
N HIS A 158 -2.68 -10.01 13.91
CA HIS A 158 -2.27 -10.49 15.22
C HIS A 158 -2.20 -9.30 16.19
N ALA A 159 -3.35 -8.79 16.56
CA ALA A 159 -3.47 -7.60 17.39
C ALA A 159 -4.68 -7.70 18.33
N ASP A 160 -4.60 -6.99 19.45
CA ASP A 160 -5.77 -6.72 20.29
C ASP A 160 -6.62 -5.64 19.61
N VAL A 161 -7.93 -5.87 19.51
CA VAL A 161 -8.85 -4.94 18.83
C VAL A 161 -9.74 -4.29 19.88
N ALA A 162 -9.42 -3.04 20.20
CA ALA A 162 -10.22 -2.20 21.08
C ALA A 162 -11.21 -1.36 20.27
N ARG A 163 -12.44 -1.27 20.77
CA ARG A 163 -13.51 -0.52 20.11
C ARG A 163 -13.62 0.87 20.73
N ASN A 164 -13.21 1.90 20.01
CA ASN A 164 -13.48 3.28 20.41
C ASN A 164 -14.90 3.67 19.98
N ALA A 165 -15.88 3.38 20.83
CA ALA A 165 -17.26 3.79 20.61
C ALA A 165 -17.39 5.28 20.93
N SER A 166 -17.15 6.14 19.94
CA SER A 166 -17.49 7.56 20.02
C SER A 166 -19.01 7.69 20.14
N ARG A 167 -19.49 7.77 21.38
CA ARG A 167 -20.91 7.93 21.70
C ARG A 167 -21.31 9.34 21.25
N LYS A 168 -21.86 9.46 20.03
CA LYS A 168 -22.44 10.71 19.54
C LYS A 168 -23.58 11.09 20.48
N LYS A 169 -23.33 12.08 21.36
CA LYS A 169 -24.32 12.61 22.29
C LYS A 169 -25.34 13.36 21.46
N ILE A 170 -26.49 12.75 21.21
CA ILE A 170 -27.62 13.39 20.54
C ILE A 170 -28.11 14.45 21.53
N ALA A 171 -27.74 15.70 21.31
CA ALA A 171 -28.34 16.82 22.01
C ALA A 171 -29.77 16.97 21.46
N MET A 172 -30.76 16.56 22.25
CA MET A 172 -32.14 16.99 22.03
C MET A 172 -32.20 18.49 22.31
N VAL A 173 -32.56 19.26 21.29
CA VAL A 173 -32.95 20.66 21.48
C VAL A 173 -34.38 20.65 22.04
N SER A 174 -34.59 21.36 23.15
CA SER A 174 -35.89 21.59 23.76
C SER A 174 -36.47 22.91 23.30
#